data_AF-A0A933QWY6-F1
#
_entry.id   AF-A0A933QWY6-F1
#
_cell.length_a   1.000
_cell.length_b   1.000
_cell.length_c   1.000
_cell.angle_alpha   90.00
_cell.angle_beta   90.00
_cell.angle_gamma   90.00
#
_symmetry.space_group_name_H-M   'P 1'
#
loop_
_entity.id
_entity.type
_entity.pdbx_description
1 polymer ?
#
loop_
_entity_poly.entity_id
_entity_poly.type
_entity_poly.pdbx_seq_one_letter_code
_entity_poly.pdbx_strand_id
1 'polypeptide(L)'
;MADWAASAFDRIESFVEATNERVFTEQELKKYNGERKMPVYIAYKGLVYDVTSSPHWRGGEHRNLHYAGIDLTHELPDSPHGERVFRKFPVVGILRIE
;
A
#
# COMPACT_ATOMS: atom_id res chain seq x y z
N MET A 1 -4.25 11.06 -30.47
CA MET A 1 -4.34 10.18 -29.29
C MET A 1 -3.34 10.74 -28.30
N ALA A 2 -3.80 11.45 -27.28
CA ALA A 2 -3.01 12.45 -26.57
C ALA A 2 -1.96 11.85 -25.60
N ASP A 3 -0.79 12.50 -25.53
CA ASP A 3 0.41 12.20 -24.71
C ASP A 3 0.21 12.31 -23.18
N TRP A 4 -1.03 12.33 -22.67
CA TRP A 4 -1.31 12.56 -21.25
C TRP A 4 -0.78 11.44 -20.35
N ALA A 5 -0.70 10.21 -20.85
CA ALA A 5 -0.18 9.06 -20.10
C ALA A 5 1.34 9.16 -19.88
N ALA A 6 2.10 9.63 -20.88
CA ALA A 6 3.53 9.89 -20.74
C ALA A 6 3.79 11.02 -19.73
N SER A 7 3.05 12.13 -19.85
CA SER A 7 3.19 13.27 -18.93
C SER A 7 2.86 12.95 -17.47
N ALA A 8 1.89 12.09 -17.19
CA ALA A 8 1.57 11.68 -15.82
C ALA A 8 2.62 10.73 -15.26
N PHE A 9 3.14 9.82 -16.09
CA PHE A 9 4.21 8.90 -15.71
C PHE A 9 5.51 9.64 -15.39
N ASP A 10 5.93 10.58 -16.25
CA ASP A 10 7.13 11.40 -16.03
C ASP A 10 7.02 12.24 -14.74
N ARG A 11 5.81 12.68 -14.40
CA ARG A 11 5.55 13.41 -13.15
C ARG A 11 5.64 12.50 -11.91
N ILE A 12 5.23 11.25 -12.02
CA ILE A 12 5.35 10.27 -10.93
C ILE A 12 6.81 9.86 -10.76
N GLU A 13 7.53 9.62 -11.86
CA GLU A 13 8.95 9.23 -11.84
C GLU A 13 9.81 10.34 -11.22
N SER A 14 9.64 11.59 -11.67
CA SER A 14 10.35 12.74 -11.09
C SER A 14 9.98 13.00 -9.62
N PHE A 15 8.73 12.74 -9.21
CA PHE A 15 8.34 12.81 -7.80
C PHE A 15 9.05 11.73 -6.97
N VAL A 16 9.05 10.49 -7.44
CA VAL A 16 9.71 9.33 -6.80
C VAL A 16 11.22 9.55 -6.67
N GLU A 17 11.87 10.06 -7.71
CA GLU A 17 13.29 10.42 -7.66
C GLU A 17 13.56 11.53 -6.63
N ALA A 18 12.71 12.55 -6.57
CA ALA A 18 12.87 13.67 -5.65
C ALA A 18 12.61 13.31 -4.18
N THR A 19 11.70 12.37 -3.92
CA THR A 19 11.33 11.95 -2.55
C THR A 19 12.08 10.71 -2.08
N ASN A 20 12.77 10.00 -2.98
CA ASN A 20 13.39 8.70 -2.73
C ASN A 20 12.39 7.68 -2.13
N GLU A 21 11.11 7.81 -2.51
CA GLU A 21 10.03 6.92 -2.08
C GLU A 21 10.08 5.63 -2.88
N ARG A 22 9.82 4.50 -2.22
CA ARG A 22 9.80 3.22 -2.93
C ARG A 22 8.50 3.07 -3.73
N VAL A 23 8.62 2.67 -5.00
CA VAL A 23 7.46 2.28 -5.81
C VAL A 23 7.25 0.78 -5.71
N PHE A 24 6.00 0.38 -5.50
CA PHE A 24 5.56 -1.00 -5.54
C PHE A 24 4.63 -1.18 -6.72
N THR A 25 4.80 -2.27 -7.47
CA THR A 25 3.71 -2.85 -8.27
C THR A 25 2.79 -3.68 -7.37
N GLU A 26 1.57 -4.00 -7.82
CA GLU A 26 0.70 -4.94 -7.10
C GLU A 26 1.37 -6.30 -6.86
N GLN A 27 2.13 -6.79 -7.86
CA GLN A 27 2.83 -8.07 -7.76
C GLN A 27 3.95 -8.05 -6.72
N GLU A 28 4.64 -6.91 -6.58
CA GLU A 28 5.63 -6.74 -5.53
C GLU A 28 4.99 -6.61 -4.17
N LEU A 29 3.89 -5.85 -4.05
CA LEU A 29 3.16 -5.66 -2.81
C LEU A 29 2.68 -7.00 -2.24
N LYS A 30 2.21 -7.94 -3.07
CA LYS A 30 1.79 -9.29 -2.66
C LYS A 30 2.83 -10.08 -1.88
N LYS A 31 4.12 -9.75 -2.01
CA LYS A 31 5.22 -10.41 -1.28
C LYS A 31 5.29 -9.98 0.20
N TYR A 32 4.66 -8.86 0.56
CA TYR A 32 4.66 -8.28 1.91
C TYR A 32 3.39 -8.67 2.66
N ASN A 33 3.16 -9.98 2.74
CA ASN A 33 1.95 -10.58 3.31
C ASN A 33 2.18 -11.19 4.70
N GLY A 34 3.32 -10.94 5.35
CA GLY A 34 3.63 -11.56 6.65
C GLY A 34 4.17 -13.00 6.60
N GLU A 35 4.12 -13.67 5.45
CA GLU A 35 4.66 -15.03 5.31
C GLU A 35 6.18 -15.02 5.24
N ARG A 36 6.81 -16.14 5.62
CA ARG A 36 8.27 -16.32 5.54
C ARG A 36 9.07 -15.18 6.20
N LYS A 37 8.50 -14.58 7.25
CA LYS A 37 9.05 -13.42 7.99
C LYS A 37 9.13 -12.13 7.18
N MET A 38 8.41 -12.04 6.06
CA MET A 38 8.24 -10.77 5.35
C MET A 38 7.43 -9.79 6.20
N PRO A 39 7.66 -8.47 6.03
CA PRO A 39 6.77 -7.45 6.61
C PRO A 39 5.32 -7.61 6.12
N VAL A 40 4.41 -6.97 6.85
CA VAL A 40 2.97 -6.94 6.55
C VAL A 40 2.63 -5.55 6.03
N TYR A 41 2.46 -5.43 4.72
CA TYR A 41 2.12 -4.16 4.08
C TYR A 41 0.70 -4.19 3.52
N ILE A 42 0.05 -3.03 3.46
CA ILE A 42 -1.23 -2.81 2.77
C ILE A 42 -1.15 -1.50 2.01
N ALA A 43 -1.85 -1.40 0.88
CA ALA A 43 -2.02 -0.12 0.19
C ALA A 43 -3.36 0.53 0.53
N TYR A 44 -3.36 1.86 0.60
CA TYR A 44 -4.56 2.68 0.73
C TYR A 44 -4.35 4.00 -0.02
N LYS A 45 -5.24 4.31 -0.97
CA LYS A 45 -5.18 5.49 -1.84
C LYS A 45 -3.80 5.72 -2.46
N GLY A 46 -3.18 4.65 -2.95
CA GLY A 46 -1.86 4.70 -3.60
C GLY A 46 -0.67 4.80 -2.63
N LEU A 47 -0.88 4.84 -1.32
CA LEU A 47 0.20 4.80 -0.31
C LEU A 47 0.35 3.39 0.26
N VAL A 48 1.58 2.92 0.41
CA VAL A 48 1.90 1.62 1.02
C VAL A 48 2.28 1.84 2.48
N TYR A 49 1.52 1.22 3.40
CA TYR A 49 1.71 1.33 4.84
C TYR A 49 2.30 0.04 5.40
N ASP A 50 3.28 0.19 6.30
CA ASP A 50 3.78 -0.94 7.11
C ASP A 50 2.92 -1.12 8.36
N VAL A 51 2.12 -2.18 8.36
CA VAL A 51 1.24 -2.54 9.48
C VAL A 51 1.78 -3.71 10.31
N THR A 52 3.06 -4.08 10.13
CA THR A 52 3.71 -5.22 10.80
C THR A 52 3.61 -5.17 12.33
N SER A 53 3.68 -3.97 12.91
CA SER A 53 3.59 -3.78 14.36
C SER A 53 2.17 -3.91 14.92
N SER A 54 1.15 -4.01 14.06
CA SER A 54 -0.25 -4.07 14.47
C SER A 54 -0.63 -5.47 14.98
N PRO A 55 -1.14 -5.59 16.22
CA PRO A 55 -1.69 -6.86 16.70
C PRO A 55 -2.88 -7.35 15.87
N HIS A 56 -3.57 -6.43 15.17
CA HIS A 56 -4.73 -6.73 14.35
C HIS A 56 -4.40 -7.32 12.98
N TRP A 57 -3.12 -7.31 12.57
CA TRP A 57 -2.62 -7.81 11.28
C TRP A 57 -1.65 -8.99 11.46
N ARG A 58 -1.72 -9.66 12.61
CA ARG A 58 -0.81 -10.78 12.92
C ARG A 58 -0.96 -11.88 11.87
N GLY A 59 0.17 -12.31 11.30
CA GLY A 59 0.19 -13.33 10.25
C GLY A 59 -0.29 -12.84 8.88
N GLY A 60 -0.45 -11.51 8.70
CA GLY A 60 -0.86 -10.94 7.42
C GLY A 60 -2.36 -10.95 7.16
N GLU A 61 -3.16 -11.15 8.19
CA GLU A 61 -4.61 -11.27 8.09
C GLU A 61 -5.28 -10.32 9.08
N HIS A 62 -6.39 -9.74 8.66
CA HIS A 62 -7.27 -8.94 9.49
C HIS A 62 -8.70 -9.50 9.44
N ARG A 63 -9.17 -10.01 10.58
CA ARG A 63 -10.56 -10.46 10.81
C ARG A 63 -11.03 -11.61 9.90
N ASN A 64 -10.11 -12.47 9.46
CA ASN A 64 -10.35 -13.57 8.51
C ASN A 64 -10.99 -13.12 7.19
N LEU A 65 -10.87 -11.84 6.84
CA LEU A 65 -11.56 -11.25 5.71
C LEU A 65 -10.61 -10.47 4.80
N HIS A 66 -9.67 -9.73 5.39
CA HIS A 66 -8.70 -8.94 4.64
C HIS A 66 -7.30 -9.51 4.81
N TYR A 67 -6.53 -9.47 3.74
CA TYR A 67 -5.18 -10.00 3.69
C TYR A 67 -4.20 -8.86 3.38
N ALA A 68 -2.97 -9.01 3.85
CA ALA A 68 -1.89 -8.11 3.53
C ALA A 68 -1.33 -8.37 2.12
N GLY A 69 -0.56 -7.41 1.63
CA GLY A 69 0.04 -7.44 0.30
C GLY A 69 -0.90 -7.00 -0.83
N ILE A 70 -2.00 -6.32 -0.51
CA ILE A 70 -2.98 -5.81 -1.50
C ILE A 70 -3.39 -4.37 -1.20
N ASP A 71 -4.02 -3.74 -2.18
CA ASP A 71 -4.74 -2.48 -2.00
C ASP A 71 -6.08 -2.75 -1.33
N LEU A 72 -6.34 -2.04 -0.23
CA LEU A 72 -7.57 -2.13 0.57
C LEU A 72 -8.41 -0.83 0.51
N THR A 73 -8.18 -0.02 -0.52
CA THR A 73 -8.87 1.28 -0.70
C THR A 73 -10.38 1.13 -0.76
N HIS A 74 -10.88 0.08 -1.40
CA HIS A 74 -12.31 -0.11 -1.65
C HIS A 74 -13.03 -0.82 -0.50
N GLU A 75 -12.28 -1.42 0.41
CA GLU A 75 -12.73 -2.24 1.54
C GLU A 75 -12.89 -1.40 2.80
N LEU A 76 -12.10 -0.32 2.96
CA LEU A 76 -12.17 0.54 4.12
C LEU A 76 -13.56 1.14 4.39
N PRO A 77 -14.36 1.58 3.39
CA PRO A 77 -15.70 2.13 3.61
C PRO A 77 -16.65 1.21 4.37
N ASP A 78 -16.49 -0.12 4.23
CA ASP A 78 -17.33 -1.12 4.90
C ASP A 78 -16.79 -1.53 6.28
N SER A 79 -15.66 -0.97 6.70
CA SER A 79 -15.01 -1.31 7.97
C SER A 79 -15.57 -0.50 9.16
N PRO A 80 -15.49 -1.01 10.40
CA PRO A 80 -15.98 -0.29 11.59
C PRO A 80 -15.08 0.90 12.01
N HIS A 81 -14.13 1.31 11.18
CA HIS A 81 -13.17 2.37 11.47
C HIS A 81 -12.82 3.18 10.22
N GLY A 82 -12.38 4.43 10.39
CA GLY A 82 -11.95 5.28 9.28
C GLY A 82 -10.42 5.39 9.14
N GLU A 83 -9.98 6.20 8.17
CA GLU A 83 -8.57 6.43 7.79
C GLU A 83 -7.64 6.84 8.94
N ARG A 84 -8.18 7.33 10.05
CA ARG A 84 -7.39 7.72 11.24
C ARG A 84 -6.50 6.58 11.75
N VAL A 85 -6.87 5.32 11.49
CA VAL A 85 -6.05 4.15 11.85
C VAL A 85 -4.69 4.13 11.17
N PHE A 86 -4.50 4.79 10.02
CA PHE A 86 -3.23 4.79 9.29
C PHE A 86 -2.18 5.71 9.92
N ARG A 87 -2.58 6.70 10.72
CA ARG A 87 -1.64 7.70 11.33
C ARG A 87 -0.59 7.10 12.27
N LYS A 88 -0.80 5.87 12.73
CA LYS A 88 0.14 5.15 13.61
C LYS A 88 1.13 4.25 12.86
N PHE A 89 1.03 4.20 11.53
CA PHE A 89 1.86 3.34 10.69
C PHE A 89 2.72 4.19 9.75
N PRO A 90 3.98 3.82 9.55
CA PRO A 90 4.82 4.53 8.59
C PRO A 90 4.36 4.21 7.17
N VAL A 91 4.41 5.21 6.31
CA VAL A 91 4.38 5.03 4.86
C VAL A 91 5.76 4.54 4.43
N VAL A 92 5.81 3.49 3.64
CA VAL A 92 7.04 2.86 3.15
C VAL A 92 7.18 2.92 1.64
N GLY A 93 6.24 3.60 0.97
CA GLY A 93 6.29 3.87 -0.44
C GLY A 93 4.90 4.14 -1.04
N ILE A 94 4.84 4.06 -2.36
CA ILE A 94 3.63 4.27 -3.16
C ILE A 94 3.32 3.03 -4.00
N LEU A 95 2.03 2.76 -4.20
CA LEU A 95 1.55 1.74 -5.12
C LEU A 95 1.38 2.38 -6.49
N ARG A 96 2.09 1.84 -7.49
CA ARG A 96 1.86 2.17 -8.89
C ARG A 96 0.53 1.56 -9.31
N ILE A 97 -0.43 2.42 -9.59
CA ILE A 97 -1.69 2.03 -10.21
C ILE A 97 -1.41 1.86 -11.71
N GLU A 98 -1.58 0.64 -12.22
CA GLU A 98 -1.46 0.34 -13.65
C GLU A 98 -2.78 0.56 -14.40
#